data_AF-A0A2N5H8J2-F1
#
_entry.id   AF-A0A2N5H8J2-F1
#
_cell.length_a   1.000
_cell.length_b   1.000
_cell.length_c   1.000
_cell.angle_alpha   90.00
_cell.angle_beta   90.00
_cell.angle_gamma   90.00
#
_symmetry.space_group_name_H-M   'P 1'
#
loop_
_entity.id
_entity.type
_entity.pdbx_description
1 polymer ?
#
loop_
_entity_poly.entity_id
_entity_poly.type
_entity_poly.pdbx_seq_one_letter_code
_entity_poly.pdbx_strand_id
1 'polypeptide(L)' 'MSYNNFSSGITSVAVPVKNKHKEIIAAVELIGNEQRLRPVSIQKYLKLVIDAAAEMETRLVGS' A
#
# COMPACT_ATOMS: atom_id res chain seq x y z
N MET A 1 -3.29 3.03 -7.67
CA MET A 1 -2.31 1.99 -7.33
C MET A 1 -1.09 2.24 -8.19
N SER A 2 0.05 2.55 -7.59
CA SER A 2 1.29 2.80 -8.32
C SER A 2 2.25 1.65 -8.06
N TYR A 3 2.91 1.17 -9.12
CA TYR A 3 4.00 0.21 -9.05
C TYR A 3 5.27 0.96 -9.42
N ASN A 4 6.14 1.20 -8.44
CA ASN A 4 7.37 1.95 -8.65
C ASN A 4 8.54 0.97 -8.64
N ASN A 5 9.27 0.89 -9.76
CA ASN A 5 10.53 0.16 -9.82
C ASN A 5 11.66 1.16 -9.60
N PHE A 6 12.31 1.05 -8.44
CA PHE A 6 13.55 1.78 -8.16
C PHE A 6 14.70 1.05 -8.86
N SER A 7 15.68 1.80 -9.39
CA SER A 7 16.76 1.31 -10.27
C SER A 7 17.79 0.36 -9.64
N SER A 8 17.41 -0.43 -8.64
CA SER A 8 18.30 -1.26 -7.82
C SER A 8 17.70 -2.62 -7.42
N GLY A 9 16.67 -3.11 -8.14
CA GLY A 9 15.96 -4.35 -7.77
C GLY A 9 15.08 -4.20 -6.52
N ILE A 10 14.68 -2.96 -6.20
CA ILE A 10 13.72 -2.63 -5.15
C ILE A 10 12.45 -2.16 -5.85
N THR A 11 11.31 -2.66 -5.40
CA THR A 11 9.99 -2.26 -5.86
C THR A 11 9.13 -1.88 -4.68
N SER A 12 8.06 -1.15 -4.95
CA SER A 12 7.07 -0.82 -3.93
C SER A 12 5.63 -0.90 -4.43
N VAL A 13 4.73 -1.10 -3.47
CA VAL A 13 3.29 -0.98 -3.63
C VAL A 13 2.79 0.06 -2.65
N ALA A 14 2.07 1.05 -3.15
CA ALA A 14 1.40 2.05 -2.33
C ALA A 14 -0.13 1.98 -2.47
N VAL A 15 -0.83 2.10 -1.33
CA VAL A 15 -2.29 2.22 -1.24
C VAL A 15 -2.62 3.54 -0.52
N PRO A 16 -3.52 4.38 -1.07
CA PRO A 16 -3.91 5.63 -0.42
C PRO A 16 -4.72 5.36 0.85
N VAL A 17 -4.58 6.25 1.84
CA VAL A 17 -5.42 6.31 3.03
C VAL A 17 -6.31 7.53 2.93
N LYS A 18 -7.62 7.31 3.09
CA LYS A 18 -8.64 8.35 3.00
C LYS A 18 -9.22 8.69 4.36
N ASN A 19 -9.58 9.96 4.55
CA ASN A 19 -10.37 10.37 5.71
C ASN A 19 -11.87 10.07 5.51
N LYS A 20 -12.70 10.43 6.50
CA LYS A 20 -14.17 10.27 6.45
C LYS A 20 -14.86 10.98 5.29
N HIS A 21 -14.25 12.02 4.73
CA HIS A 21 -14.75 12.75 3.57
C HIS A 21 -14.25 12.15 2.24
N LYS A 22 -13.58 10.99 2.28
CA LYS A 22 -12.95 10.31 1.14
C LYS A 22 -11.76 11.07 0.53
N GLU A 23 -11.23 12.06 1.23
CA GLU A 23 -10.04 12.80 0.82
C GLU A 23 -8.80 11.96 1.13
N ILE A 24 -7.89 11.83 0.16
CA ILE A 24 -6.62 11.14 0.38
C ILE A 24 -5.75 12.03 1.26
N ILE A 25 -5.38 11.56 2.45
CA ILE A 25 -4.57 12.32 3.41
C ILE A 25 -3.18 11.71 3.61
N ALA A 26 -3.00 10.45 3.23
CA ALA A 26 -1.73 9.72 3.37
C ALA A 26 -1.71 8.51 2.41
N ALA A 27 -0.64 7.73 2.46
CA ALA A 27 -0.52 6.43 1.81
C ALA A 27 0.24 5.44 2.69
N VAL A 28 -0.10 4.16 2.58
CA VAL A 28 0.69 3.05 3.13
C VAL A 28 1.51 2.47 1.99
N GLU A 29 2.83 2.40 2.17
CA GLU A 29 3.77 1.87 1.19
C GLU A 29 4.50 0.64 1.74
N LEU A 30 4.50 -0.45 0.96
CA LEU A 30 5.37 -1.60 1.18
C LEU A 30 6.50 -1.55 0.19
N ILE A 31 7.73 -1.44 0.70
CA ILE A 31 8.97 -1.40 -0.09
C ILE A 31 9.73 -2.70 0.14
N GLY A 32 10.24 -3.32 -0.92
CA GLY A 32 11.00 -4.55 -0.80
C GLY A 32 11.72 -4.93 -2.09
N ASN A 33 12.48 -6.03 -2.03
CA ASN A 33 13.17 -6.53 -3.21
C ASN A 33 12.18 -7.03 -4.27
N GLU A 34 12.37 -6.63 -5.52
CA GLU A 34 11.55 -6.98 -6.69
C GLU A 34 11.40 -8.50 -6.84
N GLN A 35 12.43 -9.27 -6.47
CA GLN A 35 12.38 -10.73 -6.53
C GLN A 35 11.38 -11.37 -5.56
N ARG A 36 11.04 -10.69 -4.45
CA ARG A 36 10.05 -11.14 -3.46
C ARG A 36 8.65 -10.60 -3.78
N LEU A 37 8.59 -9.42 -4.40
CA LEU A 37 7.38 -8.71 -4.80
C LEU A 37 7.06 -8.91 -6.30
N ARG A 38 7.24 -10.13 -6.80
CA ARG A 38 6.94 -10.50 -8.20
C ARG A 38 5.43 -10.62 -8.44
N PRO A 39 4.96 -10.52 -9.70
CA PRO A 39 3.52 -10.56 -10.04
C PRO A 39 2.74 -11.77 -9.51
N VAL A 40 3.38 -12.93 -9.29
CA VAL A 40 2.73 -14.14 -8.76
C VAL A 40 2.51 -14.07 -7.25
N SER A 41 3.39 -13.40 -6.50
CA SER A 41 3.31 -13.24 -5.04
C SER A 41 2.75 -11.88 -4.62
N ILE A 42 2.70 -10.89 -5.54
CA ILE A 42 2.31 -9.53 -5.22
C ILE A 42 0.91 -9.47 -4.63
N GLN A 43 -0.05 -10.26 -5.14
CA GLN A 43 -1.44 -10.25 -4.64
C GLN A 43 -1.55 -10.47 -3.13
N LYS A 44 -0.69 -11.32 -2.54
CA LYS A 44 -0.64 -11.51 -1.08
C LYS A 44 -0.21 -10.23 -0.36
N TYR A 45 0.83 -9.57 -0.86
CA TYR A 45 1.35 -8.33 -0.31
C TYR A 45 0.40 -7.15 -0.54
N LEU A 46 -0.27 -7.11 -1.69
CA LEU A 46 -1.31 -6.14 -2.00
C LEU A 46 -2.42 -6.19 -0.97
N LYS A 47 -2.90 -7.40 -0.66
CA LYS A 47 -3.92 -7.58 0.36
C LYS A 47 -3.48 -7.03 1.72
N LEU A 48 -2.25 -7.29 2.15
CA LEU A 48 -1.73 -6.77 3.42
C LEU A 48 -1.70 -5.24 3.46
N VAL A 49 -1.25 -4.59 2.38
CA VAL A 49 -1.18 -3.12 2.31
C VAL A 49 -2.58 -2.50 2.24
N ILE A 50 -3.52 -3.13 1.54
CA ILE A 50 -4.93 -2.72 1.50
C ILE A 50 -5.57 -2.84 2.89
N ASP A 51 -5.40 -3.99 3.55
CA ASP A 51 -5.97 -4.24 4.87
C ASP A 51 -5.39 -3.24 5.91
N ALA A 52 -4.08 -2.94 5.84
CA ALA A 52 -3.45 -1.93 6.69
C ALA A 52 -3.99 -0.51 6.43
N ALA A 53 -4.17 -0.12 5.17
CA ALA A 53 -4.76 1.17 4.83
C ALA A 53 -6.20 1.26 5.36
N ALA A 54 -7.02 0.23 5.16
CA ALA A 54 -8.40 0.19 5.65
C ALA A 54 -8.51 0.25 7.18
N GLU A 55 -7.58 -0.38 7.90
CA GLU A 55 -7.50 -0.26 9.36
C GLU A 55 -7.21 1.19 9.79
N MET A 56 -6.29 1.88 9.11
CA MET A 56 -6.02 3.30 9.38
C MET A 56 -7.24 4.17 9.08
N GLU A 57 -7.91 3.97 7.94
CA GLU A 57 -9.14 4.68 7.60
C GLU A 57 -10.22 4.49 8.67
N THR A 58 -10.40 3.25 9.16
CA THR A 58 -11.37 2.95 10.22
C THR A 58 -11.08 3.71 11.51
N ARG A 59 -9.81 3.76 11.93
CA ARG A 59 -9.38 4.52 13.12
C ARG A 59 -9.58 6.02 12.94
N LEU A 60 -9.28 6.56 11.76
CA LEU A 60 -9.45 7.98 11.43
C LEU A 60 -10.91 8.42 11.34
N VAL A 61 -11.83 7.52 11.00
CA VAL A 61 -13.28 7.80 10.98
C VAL A 61 -13.89 7.74 12.38
N GLY A 62 -13.35 6.88 13.26
CA GLY A 62 -13.82 6.72 14.65
C GLY A 62 -13.24 7.71 15.67
N SER A 63 -12.35 8.61 15.25
CA SER A 63 -11.73 9.68 16.07
C SER A 63 -12.49 11.00 15.92
#